data_AF-A0A258N6W1-F1
#
_entry.id   AF-A0A258N6W1-F1
#
_cell.length_a   1.000
_cell.length_b   1.000
_cell.length_c   1.000
_cell.angle_alpha   90.00
_cell.angle_beta   90.00
_cell.angle_gamma   90.00
#
_symmetry.space_group_name_H-M   'P 1'
#
loop_
_entity.id
_entity.type
_entity.pdbx_description
1 polymer ?
#
loop_
_entity_poly.entity_id
_entity_poly.type
_entity_poly.pdbx_seq_one_letter_code
_entity_poly.pdbx_strand_id
1 'polypeptide(L)'
;MKIDPREATQFDLAAADQMEKIISDLGRMYQERNEALQEVAHAHHEALFLLAVAADYRDDDTGVHIVRIGFLAEALALRLGQSKAYALLLRKAAPMHDIGKIGIPDNVLKKPGGLTPKERQVMNQHAAIGADILGKSRIALFKLAAEVALTHHERWNGTGYPRGLAGADIPLSGRIVSVVDFYDALTMDRVYRPAFGEDKALAMLQEQSGKAFDPAIVDCFMRHQGELHDLRKRITQSPMSFADLMDSTPADL
;
A
#
# COMPACT_ATOMS: atom_id res chain seq x y z
N MET A 1 58.69 -37.71 -22.90
CA MET A 1 58.52 -37.25 -21.50
C MET A 1 57.20 -37.84 -21.01
N LYS A 2 57.26 -38.94 -20.25
CA LYS A 2 56.06 -39.59 -19.70
C LYS A 2 55.75 -38.92 -18.37
N ILE A 3 54.61 -38.24 -18.27
CA ILE A 3 54.12 -37.65 -17.02
C ILE A 3 53.81 -38.82 -16.07
N ASP A 4 54.29 -38.76 -14.83
CA ASP A 4 54.02 -39.77 -13.80
C ASP A 4 52.49 -39.80 -13.54
N PRO A 5 51.82 -40.97 -13.64
CA PRO A 5 50.39 -41.08 -13.35
C PRO A 5 49.99 -40.53 -11.97
N ARG A 6 50.90 -40.52 -10.99
CA ARG A 6 50.69 -39.97 -9.64
C ARG A 6 50.73 -38.44 -9.61
N GLU A 7 51.58 -37.81 -10.44
CA GLU A 7 51.57 -36.36 -10.59
C GLU A 7 50.29 -35.89 -11.30
N ALA A 8 49.87 -36.60 -12.35
CA ALA A 8 48.63 -36.26 -13.08
C ALA A 8 47.37 -36.35 -12.20
N THR A 9 47.26 -37.35 -11.32
CA THR A 9 46.12 -37.48 -10.38
C THR A 9 46.15 -36.44 -9.25
N GLN A 10 47.33 -35.99 -8.82
CA GLN A 10 47.46 -34.97 -7.78
C GLN A 10 47.13 -33.57 -8.29
N PHE A 11 47.45 -33.27 -9.56
CA PHE A 11 47.02 -32.02 -10.23
C PHE A 11 45.50 -32.00 -10.47
N ASP A 12 44.87 -33.13 -10.81
CA ASP A 12 43.42 -33.23 -10.97
C ASP A 12 42.68 -33.03 -9.63
N LEU A 13 43.22 -33.56 -8.53
CA LEU A 13 42.66 -33.37 -7.18
C LEU A 13 42.81 -31.91 -6.70
N ALA A 14 43.97 -31.29 -6.91
CA ALA A 14 44.16 -29.88 -6.56
C ALA A 14 43.27 -28.94 -7.40
N ALA A 15 43.06 -29.27 -8.68
CA ALA A 15 42.13 -28.54 -9.54
C ALA A 15 40.67 -28.73 -9.10
N ALA A 16 40.29 -29.94 -8.66
CA ALA A 16 38.97 -30.22 -8.10
C ALA A 16 38.73 -29.45 -6.79
N ASP A 17 39.68 -29.48 -5.84
CA ASP A 17 39.60 -28.71 -4.59
C ASP A 17 39.51 -27.20 -4.84
N GLN A 18 40.25 -26.70 -5.84
CA GLN A 18 40.19 -25.28 -6.22
C GLN A 18 38.85 -24.93 -6.88
N MET A 19 38.28 -25.81 -7.70
CA MET A 19 36.94 -25.64 -8.27
C MET A 19 35.85 -25.65 -7.17
N GLU A 20 35.94 -26.56 -6.20
CA GLU A 20 35.01 -26.61 -5.07
C GLU A 20 35.03 -25.31 -4.25
N LYS A 21 36.23 -24.77 -3.98
CA LYS A 21 36.38 -23.46 -3.33
C LYS A 21 35.73 -22.34 -4.13
N ILE A 22 35.97 -22.29 -5.45
CA ILE A 22 35.37 -21.26 -6.32
C ILE A 22 33.83 -21.37 -6.32
N ILE A 23 33.27 -22.58 -6.40
CA ILE A 23 31.81 -22.79 -6.36
C ILE A 23 31.24 -22.34 -5.00
N SER A 24 31.91 -22.68 -3.90
CA SER A 24 31.51 -22.26 -2.55
C SER A 24 31.57 -20.74 -2.38
N ASP A 25 32.66 -20.11 -2.80
CA ASP A 25 32.83 -18.66 -2.76
C ASP A 25 31.81 -17.94 -3.64
N LEU A 26 31.54 -18.47 -4.84
CA LEU A 26 30.51 -17.94 -5.73
C LEU A 26 29.11 -18.08 -5.10
N GLY A 27 28.81 -19.22 -4.49
CA GLY A 27 27.56 -19.45 -3.75
C GLY A 27 27.36 -18.44 -2.62
N ARG A 28 28.40 -18.21 -1.81
CA ARG A 28 28.40 -17.18 -0.76
C ARG A 28 28.21 -15.78 -1.34
N MET A 29 28.96 -15.42 -2.37
CA MET A 29 28.83 -14.10 -3.02
C MET A 29 27.43 -13.89 -3.61
N TYR A 30 26.80 -14.93 -4.17
CA TYR A 30 25.42 -14.86 -4.64
C TYR A 30 24.41 -14.63 -3.50
N GLN A 31 24.62 -15.27 -2.34
CA GLN A 31 23.79 -15.06 -1.15
C GLN A 31 23.96 -13.64 -0.61
N GLU A 32 25.19 -13.19 -0.37
CA GLU A 32 25.51 -11.83 0.09
C GLU A 32 24.94 -10.77 -0.85
N ARG A 33 25.07 -10.97 -2.17
CA ARG A 33 24.46 -10.08 -3.18
C ARG A 33 22.94 -10.06 -3.07
N ASN A 34 22.30 -11.21 -2.90
CA ASN A 34 20.83 -11.29 -2.80
C ASN A 34 20.33 -10.61 -1.53
N GLU A 35 21.01 -10.79 -0.40
CA GLU A 35 20.73 -10.13 0.87
C GLU A 35 20.88 -8.62 0.73
N ALA A 36 22.00 -8.14 0.15
CA ALA A 36 22.22 -6.72 -0.10
C ALA A 36 21.15 -6.10 -1.01
N LEU A 37 20.70 -6.82 -2.05
CA LEU A 37 19.61 -6.36 -2.92
C LEU A 37 18.27 -6.29 -2.17
N GLN A 38 18.00 -7.22 -1.25
CA GLN A 38 16.81 -7.19 -0.41
C GLN A 38 16.86 -6.01 0.59
N GLU A 39 18.00 -5.77 1.23
CA GLU A 39 18.19 -4.62 2.13
C GLU A 39 17.98 -3.29 1.41
N VAL A 40 18.55 -3.13 0.20
CA VAL A 40 18.35 -1.94 -0.62
C VAL A 40 16.88 -1.76 -0.99
N ALA A 41 16.19 -2.83 -1.38
CA ALA A 41 14.76 -2.77 -1.66
C ALA A 41 13.95 -2.40 -0.41
N HIS A 42 14.30 -2.94 0.76
CA HIS A 42 13.65 -2.61 2.03
C HIS A 42 13.82 -1.13 2.38
N ALA A 43 15.07 -0.63 2.38
CA ALA A 43 15.39 0.75 2.68
C ALA A 43 14.70 1.75 1.73
N HIS A 44 14.61 1.43 0.43
CA HIS A 44 13.90 2.27 -0.53
C HIS A 44 12.40 2.36 -0.24
N HIS A 45 11.78 1.23 0.09
CA HIS A 45 10.36 1.24 0.43
C HIS A 45 10.10 1.97 1.76
N GLU A 46 10.93 1.73 2.78
CA GLU A 46 10.84 2.40 4.07
C GLU A 46 10.93 3.93 3.93
N ALA A 47 11.90 4.43 3.17
CA ALA A 47 12.04 5.86 2.92
C ALA A 47 10.77 6.47 2.27
N LEU A 48 10.14 5.75 1.34
CA LEU A 48 8.92 6.21 0.68
C LEU A 48 7.71 6.17 1.60
N PHE A 49 7.61 5.15 2.45
CA PHE A 49 6.60 5.09 3.49
C PHE A 49 6.73 6.27 4.46
N LEU A 50 7.95 6.60 4.90
CA LEU A 50 8.19 7.78 5.74
C LEU A 50 7.79 9.09 5.06
N LEU A 51 7.93 9.19 3.73
CA LEU A 51 7.43 10.34 2.97
C LEU A 51 5.89 10.39 2.90
N ALA A 52 5.23 9.24 2.75
CA ALA A 52 3.77 9.16 2.80
C ALA A 52 3.25 9.57 4.18
N VAL A 53 3.90 9.11 5.25
CA VAL A 53 3.65 9.52 6.64
C VAL A 53 3.86 11.02 6.82
N ALA A 54 4.94 11.58 6.28
CA ALA A 54 5.20 13.01 6.37
C ALA A 54 4.12 13.86 5.65
N ALA A 55 3.55 13.35 4.56
CA ALA A 55 2.41 13.99 3.90
C ALA A 55 1.14 13.90 4.77
N ASP A 56 0.91 12.76 5.43
CA ASP A 56 -0.23 12.52 6.32
C ASP A 56 -0.18 13.38 7.60
N TYR A 57 1.01 13.56 8.19
CA TYR A 57 1.22 14.46 9.33
C TYR A 57 0.90 15.93 9.04
N ARG A 58 0.89 16.35 7.76
CA ARG A 58 0.44 17.70 7.40
C ARG A 58 -1.08 17.88 7.49
N ASP A 59 -1.84 16.78 7.54
CA ASP A 59 -3.31 16.72 7.55
C ASP A 59 -3.88 16.23 8.90
N ASP A 60 -3.10 16.38 9.97
CA ASP A 60 -3.46 16.07 11.37
C ASP A 60 -3.78 14.59 11.67
N ASP A 61 -3.17 13.64 10.95
CA ASP A 61 -3.25 12.20 11.28
C ASP A 61 -1.95 11.67 11.91
N THR A 62 -2.09 10.62 12.72
CA THR A 62 -1.03 10.01 13.53
C THR A 62 -0.23 8.94 12.78
N GLY A 63 -0.44 8.78 11.47
CA GLY A 63 0.20 7.75 10.64
C GLY A 63 -0.31 6.32 10.87
N VAL A 64 -1.07 6.06 11.93
CA VAL A 64 -1.72 4.75 12.18
C VAL A 64 -2.78 4.47 11.12
N HIS A 65 -3.46 5.51 10.64
CA HIS A 65 -4.44 5.42 9.55
C HIS A 65 -3.86 4.74 8.31
N ILE A 66 -2.73 5.23 7.79
CA ILE A 66 -2.16 4.68 6.56
C ILE A 66 -1.78 3.20 6.70
N VAL A 67 -1.37 2.75 7.90
CA VAL A 67 -1.11 1.33 8.19
C VAL A 67 -2.40 0.52 8.13
N ARG A 68 -3.49 1.00 8.75
CA ARG A 68 -4.80 0.34 8.70
C ARG A 68 -5.31 0.21 7.27
N ILE A 69 -5.17 1.26 6.46
CA ILE A 69 -5.57 1.26 5.04
C ILE A 69 -4.87 0.13 4.28
N GLY A 70 -3.55 -0.04 4.47
CA GLY A 70 -2.80 -1.12 3.84
C GLY A 70 -3.37 -2.51 4.14
N PHE A 71 -3.44 -2.87 5.42
CA PHE A 71 -3.90 -4.20 5.85
C PHE A 71 -5.38 -4.47 5.54
N LEU A 72 -6.25 -3.46 5.67
CA LEU A 72 -7.66 -3.59 5.32
C LEU A 72 -7.85 -3.78 3.81
N ALA A 73 -7.06 -3.08 2.99
CA ALA A 73 -7.09 -3.25 1.53
C ALA A 73 -6.59 -4.65 1.12
N GLU A 74 -5.56 -5.18 1.78
CA GLU A 74 -5.10 -6.56 1.59
C GLU A 74 -6.22 -7.56 1.91
N ALA A 75 -6.78 -7.46 3.12
CA ALA A 75 -7.80 -8.39 3.59
C ALA A 75 -9.01 -8.38 2.65
N LEU A 76 -9.49 -7.19 2.26
CA LEU A 76 -10.63 -7.06 1.35
C LEU A 76 -10.31 -7.61 -0.05
N ALA A 77 -9.10 -7.36 -0.59
CA ALA A 77 -8.68 -7.92 -1.87
C ALA A 77 -8.67 -9.46 -1.86
N LEU A 78 -8.19 -10.08 -0.78
CA LEU A 78 -8.21 -11.53 -0.61
C LEU A 78 -9.66 -12.08 -0.58
N ARG A 79 -10.57 -11.41 0.13
CA ARG A 79 -11.99 -11.81 0.20
C ARG A 79 -12.73 -11.61 -1.13
N LEU A 80 -12.25 -10.70 -1.97
CA LEU A 80 -12.70 -10.54 -3.36
C LEU A 80 -12.11 -11.60 -4.32
N GLY A 81 -11.33 -12.56 -3.81
CA GLY A 81 -10.76 -13.66 -4.59
C GLY A 81 -9.51 -13.28 -5.37
N GLN A 82 -8.87 -12.15 -5.05
CA GLN A 82 -7.60 -11.77 -5.68
C GLN A 82 -6.45 -12.64 -5.19
N SER A 83 -5.38 -12.72 -6.00
CA SER A 83 -4.18 -13.47 -5.62
C SER A 83 -3.49 -12.84 -4.40
N LYS A 84 -2.82 -13.67 -3.59
CA LYS A 84 -1.99 -13.20 -2.47
C LYS A 84 -0.93 -12.18 -2.92
N ALA A 85 -0.35 -12.38 -4.11
CA ALA A 85 0.63 -11.46 -4.68
C ALA A 85 0.03 -10.06 -4.94
N TYR A 86 -1.18 -10.00 -5.52
CA TYR A 86 -1.87 -8.72 -5.73
C TYR A 86 -2.27 -8.07 -4.41
N ALA A 87 -2.82 -8.83 -3.46
CA ALA A 87 -3.24 -8.31 -2.17
C ALA A 87 -2.06 -7.73 -1.38
N LEU A 88 -0.91 -8.42 -1.36
CA LEU A 88 0.33 -7.91 -0.76
C LEU A 88 0.86 -6.65 -1.46
N LEU A 89 0.75 -6.58 -2.79
CA LEU A 89 1.14 -5.39 -3.53
C LEU A 89 0.22 -4.20 -3.20
N LEU A 90 -1.09 -4.44 -3.10
CA LEU A 90 -2.08 -3.43 -2.72
C LEU A 90 -1.89 -2.96 -1.28
N ARG A 91 -1.53 -3.86 -0.35
CA ARG A 91 -1.17 -3.53 1.04
C ARG A 91 -0.10 -2.46 1.11
N LYS A 92 0.91 -2.59 0.25
CA LYS A 92 2.04 -1.66 0.16
C LYS A 92 1.68 -0.39 -0.60
N ALA A 93 0.77 -0.47 -1.57
CA ALA A 93 0.38 0.64 -2.43
C ALA A 93 -0.63 1.60 -1.78
N ALA A 94 -1.67 1.06 -1.14
CA ALA A 94 -2.79 1.82 -0.59
C ALA A 94 -2.42 2.93 0.43
N PRO A 95 -1.41 2.74 1.31
CA PRO A 95 -0.98 3.77 2.25
C PRO A 95 -0.48 5.07 1.57
N MET A 96 -0.09 5.02 0.29
CA MET A 96 0.39 6.18 -0.46
C MET A 96 -0.72 6.96 -1.18
N HIS A 97 -2.00 6.61 -1.00
CA HIS A 97 -3.12 7.22 -1.73
C HIS A 97 -3.14 8.76 -1.62
N ASP A 98 -2.76 9.30 -0.46
CA ASP A 98 -2.80 10.72 -0.14
C ASP A 98 -1.44 11.44 -0.20
N ILE A 99 -0.38 10.79 -0.73
CA ILE A 99 0.96 11.40 -0.80
C ILE A 99 0.99 12.75 -1.53
N GLY A 100 0.05 12.96 -2.46
CA GLY A 100 -0.09 14.20 -3.20
C GLY A 100 -0.53 15.41 -2.37
N LYS A 101 -1.00 15.22 -1.13
CA LYS A 101 -1.28 16.32 -0.18
C LYS A 101 -0.04 17.18 0.06
N ILE A 102 1.16 16.65 -0.17
CA ILE A 102 2.41 17.42 -0.14
C ILE A 102 2.38 18.63 -1.09
N GLY A 103 1.68 18.54 -2.21
CA GLY A 103 1.55 19.62 -3.19
C GLY A 103 0.40 20.60 -2.91
N ILE A 104 -0.40 20.38 -1.85
CA ILE A 104 -1.53 21.26 -1.52
C ILE A 104 -1.06 22.43 -0.65
N PRO A 105 -1.45 23.68 -1.00
CA PRO A 105 -1.14 24.85 -0.18
C PRO A 105 -1.72 24.77 1.24
N ASP A 106 -0.95 25.19 2.25
CA ASP A 106 -1.36 25.13 3.67
C ASP A 106 -2.65 25.90 3.97
N ASN A 107 -2.89 27.02 3.28
CA ASN A 107 -4.12 27.79 3.46
C ASN A 107 -5.39 27.07 2.96
N VAL A 108 -5.23 26.01 2.15
CA VAL A 108 -6.32 25.11 1.72
C VAL A 108 -6.31 23.85 2.58
N LEU A 109 -5.15 23.22 2.78
CA LEU A 109 -5.02 21.96 3.53
C LEU A 109 -5.43 22.12 4.99
N LYS A 110 -4.95 23.18 5.67
CA LYS A 110 -5.17 23.42 7.10
C LYS A 110 -6.29 24.42 7.38
N LYS A 111 -7.17 24.65 6.41
CA LYS A 111 -8.22 25.66 6.55
C LYS A 111 -9.23 25.21 7.62
N PRO A 112 -9.52 26.03 8.65
CA PRO A 112 -10.60 25.72 9.58
C PRO A 112 -11.97 25.87 8.88
N GLY A 113 -12.80 24.84 8.96
CA GLY A 113 -14.16 24.83 8.40
C GLY A 113 -14.24 24.36 6.95
N GLY A 114 -15.34 24.72 6.26
CA GLY A 114 -15.61 24.25 4.90
C GLY A 114 -14.74 24.91 3.84
N LEU A 115 -14.32 24.14 2.83
CA LEU A 115 -13.69 24.68 1.62
C LEU A 115 -14.74 25.29 0.68
N THR A 116 -14.42 26.45 0.11
CA THR A 116 -15.14 27.04 -1.02
C THR A 116 -15.01 26.15 -2.28
N PRO A 117 -15.84 26.33 -3.32
CA PRO A 117 -15.71 25.55 -4.55
C PRO A 117 -14.32 25.63 -5.20
N LYS A 118 -13.68 26.80 -5.16
CA LYS A 118 -12.32 26.99 -5.72
C LYS A 118 -11.25 26.29 -4.87
N GLU A 119 -11.35 26.38 -3.55
CA GLU A 119 -10.44 25.67 -2.64
C GLU A 119 -10.64 24.16 -2.74
N ARG A 120 -11.87 23.69 -2.93
CA ARG A 120 -12.16 22.27 -3.20
C ARG A 120 -11.47 21.80 -4.48
N GLN A 121 -11.52 22.60 -5.55
CA GLN A 121 -10.79 22.27 -6.79
C GLN A 121 -9.28 22.16 -6.55
N VAL A 122 -8.70 23.01 -5.71
CA VAL A 122 -7.27 22.92 -5.32
C VAL A 122 -7.03 21.64 -4.51
N MET A 123 -7.83 21.38 -3.47
CA MET A 123 -7.70 20.18 -2.63
C MET A 123 -7.78 18.89 -3.46
N ASN A 124 -8.71 18.81 -4.40
CA ASN A 124 -8.90 17.64 -5.26
C ASN A 124 -7.68 17.34 -6.16
N GLN A 125 -6.75 18.27 -6.32
CA GLN A 125 -5.53 18.04 -7.12
C GLN A 125 -4.57 17.04 -6.45
N HIS A 126 -4.69 16.76 -5.15
CA HIS A 126 -3.78 15.84 -4.46
C HIS A 126 -3.76 14.47 -5.15
N ALA A 127 -4.90 13.98 -5.65
CA ALA A 127 -5.00 12.72 -6.36
C ALA A 127 -4.10 12.70 -7.63
N ALA A 128 -4.18 13.76 -8.44
CA ALA A 128 -3.37 13.90 -9.64
C ALA A 128 -1.88 14.15 -9.33
N ILE A 129 -1.57 14.93 -8.29
CA ILE A 129 -0.20 15.21 -7.84
C ILE A 129 0.46 13.91 -7.34
N GLY A 130 -0.24 13.14 -6.49
CA GLY A 130 0.25 11.86 -5.99
C GLY A 130 0.53 10.87 -7.12
N ALA A 131 -0.37 10.80 -8.09
CA ALA A 131 -0.17 10.00 -9.30
C ALA A 131 1.04 10.43 -10.13
N ASP A 132 1.30 11.73 -10.29
CA ASP A 132 2.49 12.24 -11.01
C ASP A 132 3.79 11.95 -10.25
N ILE A 133 3.79 12.07 -8.92
CA ILE A 133 4.95 11.76 -8.08
C ILE A 133 5.32 10.27 -8.23
N LEU A 134 4.34 9.38 -8.08
CA LEU A 134 4.55 7.94 -8.05
C LEU A 134 4.71 7.34 -9.46
N GLY A 135 3.96 7.85 -10.44
CA GLY A 135 3.86 7.33 -11.80
C GLY A 135 5.14 7.44 -12.64
N LYS A 136 6.13 8.21 -12.17
CA LYS A 136 7.46 8.33 -12.81
C LYS A 136 8.29 7.05 -12.66
N SER A 137 7.95 6.18 -11.72
CA SER A 137 8.68 4.94 -11.49
C SER A 137 8.20 3.78 -12.38
N ARG A 138 9.12 2.87 -12.70
CA ARG A 138 8.82 1.65 -13.46
C ARG A 138 8.43 0.46 -12.59
N ILE A 139 8.63 0.56 -11.28
CA ILE A 139 8.40 -0.53 -10.31
C ILE A 139 6.89 -0.74 -10.14
N ALA A 140 6.46 -2.01 -10.11
CA ALA A 140 5.05 -2.39 -10.06
C ALA A 140 4.30 -1.78 -8.85
N LEU A 141 4.95 -1.73 -7.69
CA LEU A 141 4.41 -1.09 -6.49
C LEU A 141 4.00 0.36 -6.74
N PHE A 142 4.89 1.17 -7.33
CA PHE A 142 4.62 2.59 -7.55
C PHE A 142 3.62 2.83 -8.68
N LYS A 143 3.57 1.95 -9.67
CA LYS A 143 2.50 2.00 -10.68
C LYS A 143 1.13 1.76 -10.04
N LEU A 144 1.01 0.76 -9.17
CA LEU A 144 -0.23 0.50 -8.44
C LEU A 144 -0.56 1.64 -7.47
N ALA A 145 0.42 2.17 -6.76
CA ALA A 145 0.23 3.30 -5.85
C ALA A 145 -0.21 4.57 -6.60
N ALA A 146 0.35 4.84 -7.78
CA ALA A 146 -0.08 5.93 -8.64
C ALA A 146 -1.52 5.75 -9.13
N GLU A 147 -1.91 4.52 -9.48
CA GLU A 147 -3.28 4.18 -9.85
C GLU A 147 -4.25 4.43 -8.68
N VAL A 148 -3.90 3.97 -7.48
CA VAL A 148 -4.69 4.22 -6.26
C VAL A 148 -4.80 5.71 -5.97
N ALA A 149 -3.68 6.44 -5.91
CA ALA A 149 -3.67 7.88 -5.65
C ALA A 149 -4.56 8.64 -6.64
N LEU A 150 -4.53 8.25 -7.91
CA LEU A 150 -5.34 8.87 -8.94
C LEU A 150 -6.84 8.56 -8.83
N THR A 151 -7.21 7.41 -8.29
CA THR A 151 -8.58 6.86 -8.47
C THR A 151 -9.35 6.59 -7.19
N HIS A 152 -8.74 6.69 -6.01
CA HIS A 152 -9.42 6.42 -4.73
C HIS A 152 -10.57 7.40 -4.39
N HIS A 153 -10.65 8.55 -5.08
CA HIS A 153 -11.77 9.50 -5.00
C HIS A 153 -12.69 9.51 -6.23
N GLU A 154 -12.47 8.60 -7.18
CA GLU A 154 -13.47 8.32 -8.20
C GLU A 154 -14.68 7.66 -7.54
N ARG A 155 -15.87 7.91 -8.09
CA ARG A 155 -17.13 7.42 -7.52
C ARG A 155 -17.80 6.52 -8.54
N TRP A 156 -18.36 5.41 -8.07
CA TRP A 156 -19.02 4.42 -8.93
C TRP A 156 -20.03 5.02 -9.91
N ASN A 157 -20.75 6.07 -9.50
CA ASN A 157 -21.73 6.79 -10.31
C ASN A 157 -21.14 7.85 -11.27
N GLY A 158 -19.81 7.99 -11.38
CA GLY A 158 -19.15 8.96 -12.25
C GLY A 158 -19.05 10.39 -11.70
N THR A 159 -19.53 10.66 -10.49
CA THR A 159 -19.47 12.02 -9.90
C THR A 159 -18.20 12.27 -9.09
N GLY A 160 -17.18 11.42 -9.27
CA GLY A 160 -15.89 11.50 -8.57
C GLY A 160 -14.90 12.43 -9.27
N TYR A 161 -13.65 12.36 -8.84
CA TYR A 161 -12.55 13.15 -9.38
C TYR A 161 -11.23 12.34 -9.31
N PRO A 162 -10.19 12.71 -10.07
CA PRO A 162 -10.09 13.87 -10.96
C PRO A 162 -10.57 13.64 -12.40
N ARG A 163 -10.83 12.40 -12.82
CA ARG A 163 -11.20 12.05 -14.20
C ARG A 163 -12.70 11.81 -14.39
N GLY A 164 -13.46 11.59 -13.31
CA GLY A 164 -14.89 11.32 -13.40
C GLY A 164 -15.17 9.93 -13.99
N LEU A 165 -14.32 8.96 -13.64
CA LEU A 165 -14.48 7.56 -14.05
C LEU A 165 -15.72 6.97 -13.38
N ALA A 166 -16.40 6.05 -14.05
CA ALA A 166 -17.63 5.43 -13.57
C ALA A 166 -17.55 3.91 -13.66
N GLY A 167 -18.23 3.22 -12.74
CA GLY A 167 -18.34 1.77 -12.77
C GLY A 167 -16.98 1.05 -12.82
N ALA A 168 -16.87 0.11 -13.76
CA ALA A 168 -15.68 -0.70 -13.95
C ALA A 168 -14.52 0.03 -14.63
N ASP A 169 -14.71 1.25 -15.14
CA ASP A 169 -13.62 2.08 -15.66
C ASP A 169 -12.71 2.57 -14.52
N ILE A 170 -13.21 2.57 -13.28
CA ILE A 170 -12.40 2.78 -12.09
C ILE A 170 -11.60 1.49 -11.83
N PRO A 171 -10.25 1.55 -11.78
CA PRO A 171 -9.43 0.40 -11.46
C PRO A 171 -9.84 -0.25 -10.14
N LEU A 172 -9.71 -1.58 -10.06
CA LEU A 172 -10.10 -2.34 -8.87
C LEU A 172 -9.37 -1.84 -7.61
N SER A 173 -8.10 -1.45 -7.74
CA SER A 173 -7.28 -0.90 -6.66
C SER A 173 -7.91 0.36 -6.04
N GLY A 174 -8.32 1.33 -6.87
CA GLY A 174 -9.02 2.53 -6.43
C GLY A 174 -10.37 2.24 -5.80
N ARG A 175 -11.15 1.30 -6.38
CA ARG A 175 -12.45 0.90 -5.83
C ARG A 175 -12.32 0.25 -4.45
N ILE A 176 -11.34 -0.64 -4.25
CA ILE A 176 -11.06 -1.25 -2.93
C ILE A 176 -10.66 -0.17 -1.93
N VAL A 177 -9.68 0.66 -2.29
CA VAL A 177 -9.13 1.67 -1.36
C VAL A 177 -10.17 2.72 -1.00
N SER A 178 -11.04 3.13 -1.93
CA SER A 178 -12.12 4.09 -1.64
C SER A 178 -13.08 3.61 -0.53
N VAL A 179 -13.39 2.32 -0.49
CA VAL A 179 -14.26 1.70 0.54
C VAL A 179 -13.53 1.65 1.89
N VAL A 180 -12.28 1.21 1.86
CA VAL A 180 -11.44 1.06 3.05
C VAL A 180 -11.15 2.41 3.70
N ASP A 181 -10.78 3.42 2.89
CA ASP A 181 -10.53 4.79 3.34
C ASP A 181 -11.79 5.41 3.97
N PHE A 182 -12.92 5.30 3.30
CA PHE A 182 -14.18 5.80 3.83
C PHE A 182 -14.53 5.17 5.19
N TYR A 183 -14.44 3.85 5.31
CA TYR A 183 -14.74 3.15 6.56
C TYR A 183 -13.78 3.54 7.69
N ASP A 184 -12.47 3.53 7.42
CA ASP A 184 -11.47 3.85 8.44
C ASP A 184 -11.60 5.31 8.89
N ALA A 185 -11.81 6.23 7.95
CA ALA A 185 -12.02 7.63 8.24
C ALA A 185 -13.28 7.89 9.07
N LEU A 186 -14.35 7.09 8.95
CA LEU A 186 -15.56 7.21 9.77
C LEU A 186 -15.38 6.70 11.20
N THR A 187 -14.54 5.68 11.38
CA THR A 187 -14.38 4.95 12.64
C THR A 187 -13.21 5.47 13.49
N MET A 188 -12.56 6.54 13.07
CA MET A 188 -11.51 7.22 13.82
C MET A 188 -11.93 8.60 14.30
N ASP A 189 -11.35 8.99 15.44
CA ASP A 189 -11.47 10.33 15.98
C ASP A 189 -10.75 11.32 15.06
N ARG A 190 -11.44 12.41 14.74
CA ARG A 190 -10.89 13.59 14.09
C ARG A 190 -11.01 14.76 15.05
N VAL A 191 -10.12 15.74 14.92
CA VAL A 191 -10.13 16.97 15.75
C VAL A 191 -11.52 17.62 15.81
N TYR A 192 -12.28 17.55 14.71
CA TYR A 192 -13.60 18.15 14.56
C TYR A 192 -14.78 17.16 14.70
N ARG A 193 -14.53 15.86 14.88
CA ARG A 193 -15.59 14.84 14.91
C ARG A 193 -15.14 13.57 15.66
N PRO A 194 -15.87 13.12 16.69
CA PRO A 194 -15.58 11.83 17.30
C PRO A 194 -15.79 10.69 16.28
N ALA A 195 -15.12 9.56 16.53
CA ALA A 195 -15.35 8.32 15.79
C ALA A 195 -16.82 7.94 15.83
N PHE A 196 -17.36 7.49 14.70
CA PHE A 196 -18.68 6.86 14.69
C PHE A 196 -18.58 5.44 15.24
N GLY A 197 -19.65 4.98 15.89
CA GLY A 197 -19.83 3.57 16.21
C GLY A 197 -19.86 2.71 14.94
N GLU A 198 -19.39 1.47 15.07
CA GLU A 198 -19.25 0.51 13.97
C GLU A 198 -20.54 0.39 13.15
N ASP A 199 -21.68 0.12 13.80
CA ASP A 199 -22.98 -0.03 13.13
C ASP A 199 -23.34 1.18 12.27
N LYS A 200 -23.03 2.38 12.76
CA LYS A 200 -23.29 3.63 12.04
C LYS A 200 -22.37 3.78 10.83
N ALA A 201 -21.08 3.47 10.97
CA ALA A 201 -20.13 3.52 9.87
C ALA A 201 -20.51 2.51 8.76
N LEU A 202 -20.91 1.30 9.14
CA LEU A 202 -21.38 0.26 8.23
C LEU A 202 -22.68 0.65 7.51
N ALA A 203 -23.65 1.22 8.24
CA ALA A 203 -24.88 1.72 7.63
C ALA A 203 -24.60 2.83 6.59
N MET A 204 -23.70 3.77 6.91
CA MET A 204 -23.28 4.82 6.00
C MET A 204 -22.55 4.27 4.76
N LEU A 205 -21.71 3.24 4.93
CA LEU A 205 -21.04 2.57 3.82
C LEU A 205 -22.05 1.88 2.90
N GLN A 206 -23.01 1.13 3.46
CA GLN A 206 -24.07 0.47 2.71
C GLN A 206 -24.93 1.45 1.92
N GLU A 207 -25.26 2.61 2.51
CA GLU A 207 -26.06 3.67 1.84
C GLU A 207 -25.37 4.24 0.59
N GLN A 208 -24.04 4.21 0.56
CA GLN A 208 -23.22 4.67 -0.56
C GLN A 208 -22.96 3.60 -1.63
N SER A 209 -23.43 2.35 -1.41
CA SER A 209 -23.36 1.28 -2.40
C SER A 209 -24.06 1.67 -3.71
N GLY A 210 -23.38 1.50 -4.84
CA GLY A 210 -23.86 1.88 -6.17
C GLY A 210 -23.85 3.40 -6.44
N LYS A 211 -23.48 4.22 -5.44
CA LYS A 211 -23.30 5.67 -5.58
C LYS A 211 -21.82 5.99 -5.56
N ALA A 212 -21.22 6.04 -4.38
CA ALA A 212 -19.79 6.27 -4.23
C ALA A 212 -19.00 5.00 -4.56
N PHE A 213 -19.51 3.85 -4.12
CA PHE A 213 -18.73 2.62 -4.04
C PHE A 213 -19.31 1.53 -4.91
N ASP A 214 -18.41 0.68 -5.41
CA ASP A 214 -18.76 -0.54 -6.13
C ASP A 214 -19.63 -1.45 -5.24
N PRO A 215 -20.87 -1.78 -5.66
CA PRO A 215 -21.75 -2.64 -4.88
C PRO A 215 -21.12 -3.99 -4.51
N ALA A 216 -20.35 -4.60 -5.40
CA ALA A 216 -19.76 -5.92 -5.16
C ALA A 216 -18.69 -5.86 -4.05
N ILE A 217 -17.96 -4.74 -3.96
CA ILE A 217 -16.97 -4.53 -2.91
C ILE A 217 -17.64 -4.22 -1.59
N VAL A 218 -18.68 -3.38 -1.57
CA VAL A 218 -19.46 -3.11 -0.36
C VAL A 218 -20.07 -4.41 0.16
N ASP A 219 -20.72 -5.21 -0.69
CA ASP A 219 -21.30 -6.49 -0.30
C ASP A 219 -20.24 -7.47 0.24
N CYS A 220 -19.02 -7.44 -0.31
CA CYS A 220 -17.90 -8.22 0.22
C CYS A 220 -17.45 -7.72 1.59
N PHE A 221 -17.35 -6.40 1.76
CA PHE A 221 -16.99 -5.78 3.03
C PHE A 221 -18.01 -6.16 4.12
N MET A 222 -19.30 -6.01 3.84
CA MET A 222 -20.38 -6.28 4.80
C MET A 222 -20.42 -7.75 5.21
N ARG A 223 -20.16 -8.69 4.28
CA ARG A 223 -20.04 -10.12 4.61
C ARG A 223 -18.90 -10.44 5.57
N HIS A 224 -17.85 -9.62 5.61
CA HIS A 224 -16.65 -9.82 6.44
C HIS A 224 -16.43 -8.69 7.45
N GLN A 225 -17.47 -7.90 7.75
CA GLN A 225 -17.36 -6.66 8.52
C GLN A 225 -16.74 -6.88 9.91
N GLY A 226 -17.10 -7.97 10.61
CA GLY A 226 -16.55 -8.28 11.92
C GLY A 226 -15.05 -8.56 11.87
N GLU A 227 -14.60 -9.36 10.91
CA GLU A 227 -13.17 -9.66 10.73
C GLU A 227 -12.37 -8.40 10.39
N LEU A 228 -12.89 -7.57 9.48
CA LEU A 228 -12.24 -6.31 9.07
C LEU A 228 -12.21 -5.30 10.23
N HIS A 229 -13.29 -5.22 11.01
CA HIS A 229 -13.36 -4.36 12.19
C HIS A 229 -12.37 -4.81 13.28
N ASP A 230 -12.28 -6.12 13.55
CA ASP A 230 -11.34 -6.68 14.52
C ASP A 230 -9.89 -6.48 14.07
N LEU A 231 -9.59 -6.69 12.78
CA LEU A 231 -8.28 -6.38 12.21
C LEU A 231 -7.92 -4.90 12.44
N ARG A 232 -8.84 -3.98 12.15
CA ARG A 232 -8.66 -2.56 12.39
C ARG A 232 -8.37 -2.23 13.86
N LYS A 233 -9.15 -2.81 14.79
CA LYS A 233 -8.96 -2.64 16.24
C LYS A 233 -7.58 -3.12 16.69
N ARG A 234 -7.16 -4.31 16.24
CA ARG A 234 -5.83 -4.86 16.55
C ARG A 234 -4.70 -3.92 16.12
N ILE A 235 -4.76 -3.41 14.89
CA ILE A 235 -3.74 -2.46 14.38
C ILE A 235 -3.73 -1.16 15.21
N THR A 236 -4.89 -0.72 15.71
CA THR A 236 -4.97 0.48 16.53
C THR A 236 -4.38 0.26 17.93
N GLN A 237 -4.60 -0.91 18.53
CA GLN A 237 -4.17 -1.25 19.89
C GLN A 237 -2.72 -1.69 19.98
N SER A 238 -2.22 -2.34 18.94
CA SER A 238 -0.83 -2.73 18.77
C SER A 238 -0.40 -2.13 17.44
N PRO A 239 0.10 -0.86 17.44
CA PRO A 239 0.48 -0.18 16.23
C PRO A 239 1.52 -1.01 15.51
N MET A 240 1.08 -1.70 14.44
CA MET A 240 1.99 -2.34 13.53
C MET A 240 2.88 -1.24 12.98
N SER A 241 4.18 -1.51 13.02
CA SER A 241 5.21 -0.63 12.50
C SER A 241 5.14 -0.58 10.98
N PHE A 242 5.81 0.41 10.40
CA PHE A 242 5.96 0.49 8.96
C PHE A 242 6.71 -0.71 8.37
N ALA A 243 7.58 -1.36 9.15
CA ALA A 243 8.25 -2.59 8.74
C ALA A 243 7.22 -3.72 8.48
N ASP A 244 6.14 -3.78 9.24
CA ASP A 244 5.11 -4.82 9.10
C ASP A 244 4.32 -4.70 7.78
N LEU A 245 4.17 -3.47 7.25
CA LEU A 245 3.61 -3.28 5.90
C LEU A 245 4.53 -3.83 4.82
N MET A 246 5.84 -3.85 5.08
CA MET A 246 6.87 -4.26 4.13
C MET A 246 7.15 -5.76 4.14
N ASP A 247 6.96 -6.41 5.29
CA ASP A 247 7.26 -7.83 5.47
C ASP A 247 6.30 -8.76 4.73
N SER A 248 6.83 -9.56 3.81
CA SER A 248 6.07 -10.56 3.05
C SER A 248 5.68 -11.81 3.85
N THR A 249 6.22 -11.95 5.06
CA THR A 249 5.79 -12.97 6.01
C THR A 249 4.37 -12.61 6.44
N PRO A 250 3.39 -13.52 6.36
CA PRO A 250 2.19 -13.32 7.15
C PRO A 250 2.69 -13.10 8.58
N ALA A 251 2.34 -11.98 9.22
CA ALA A 251 2.14 -12.09 10.65
C ALA A 251 1.22 -13.31 10.81
N ASP A 252 1.60 -14.28 11.62
CA ASP A 252 0.71 -15.40 11.94
C ASP A 252 -0.58 -14.76 12.48
N LEU A 253 -1.59 -14.65 11.61
CA LEU A 253 -2.86 -13.96 11.78
C LEU A 253 -3.97 -14.99 11.89
#